data_AF-A0A0C9SQE9-F1
#
_entry.id   AF-A0A0C9SQE9-F1
#
_cell.length_a   1.000
_cell.length_b   1.000
_cell.length_c   1.000
_cell.angle_alpha   90.00
_cell.angle_beta   90.00
_cell.angle_gamma   90.00
#
_symmetry.space_group_name_H-M   'P 1'
#
loop_
_entity.id
_entity.type
_entity.pdbx_description
1 polymer ?
#
loop_
_entity_poly.entity_id
_entity_poly.type
_entity_poly.pdbx_seq_one_letter_code
_entity_poly.pdbx_strand_id
1 'polypeptide(L)'
;MGYRALGSFFAQRGFTTVIPDYRLVPEVKFPDASKDIRDAIVWVSQNTAAIATAASSASSSTLEPDPGYMFVMGHSAGTAHTMVMSMHKEFRGTVPPLRGLLSGRGWGEGPVKFYFGTEKVQREREPCAPWKGLADEGMR
;
A
#
# COMPACT_ATOMS: atom_id res chain seq x y z
N MET A 1 -13.85 1.78 -15.50
CA MET A 1 -14.12 2.75 -14.41
C MET A 1 -12.86 2.86 -13.56
N GLY A 2 -12.16 3.99 -13.63
CA GLY A 2 -10.80 4.14 -13.09
C GLY A 2 -10.75 4.70 -11.66
N TYR A 3 -9.54 4.83 -11.12
CA TYR A 3 -9.25 5.30 -9.76
C TYR A 3 -9.86 6.67 -9.41
N ARG A 4 -10.17 7.53 -10.39
CA ARG A 4 -10.91 8.79 -10.17
C ARG A 4 -12.28 8.58 -9.53
N ALA A 5 -13.01 7.52 -9.93
CA ALA A 5 -14.31 7.21 -9.33
C ALA A 5 -14.16 6.76 -7.87
N LEU A 6 -13.10 6.01 -7.55
CA LEU A 6 -12.76 5.61 -6.18
C LEU A 6 -12.45 6.83 -5.31
N GLY A 7 -11.61 7.74 -5.81
CA GLY A 7 -11.30 9.00 -5.12
C GLY A 7 -12.55 9.84 -4.85
N SER A 8 -13.41 10.01 -5.85
CA SER A 8 -14.67 10.75 -5.69
C SER A 8 -15.61 10.08 -4.68
N PHE A 9 -15.72 8.76 -4.70
CA PHE A 9 -16.57 8.00 -3.78
C PHE A 9 -16.21 8.25 -2.31
N PHE A 10 -14.91 8.22 -1.98
CA PHE A 10 -14.43 8.45 -0.62
C PHE A 10 -14.42 9.94 -0.24
N ALA A 11 -14.08 10.84 -1.17
CA ALA A 11 -14.13 12.28 -0.93
C ALA A 11 -15.53 12.76 -0.53
N GLN A 12 -16.59 12.25 -1.19
CA GLN A 12 -17.99 12.54 -0.83
C GLN A 12 -18.38 12.06 0.57
N ARG A 13 -17.58 11.20 1.20
CA ARG A 13 -17.81 10.65 2.54
C ARG A 13 -16.88 11.28 3.58
N GLY A 14 -16.19 12.37 3.25
CA GLY A 14 -15.32 13.10 4.16
C GLY A 14 -13.91 12.51 4.31
N PHE A 15 -13.49 11.63 3.39
CA PHE A 15 -12.13 11.08 3.39
C PHE A 15 -11.23 11.83 2.41
N THR A 16 -10.05 12.23 2.87
CA THR A 16 -8.96 12.59 1.97
C THR A 16 -8.40 11.32 1.33
N THR A 17 -8.53 11.19 0.02
CA THR A 17 -8.07 10.00 -0.72
C THR A 17 -6.85 10.32 -1.57
N VAL A 18 -5.75 9.64 -1.30
CA VAL A 18 -4.51 9.74 -2.09
C VAL A 18 -4.35 8.48 -2.93
N ILE A 19 -4.09 8.64 -4.22
CA ILE A 19 -3.90 7.54 -5.17
C ILE A 19 -2.52 7.69 -5.80
N PRO A 20 -1.48 7.09 -5.20
CA PRO A 20 -0.12 7.21 -5.70
C PRO A 20 0.11 6.28 -6.91
N ASP A 21 0.89 6.77 -7.87
CA ASP A 21 1.53 5.93 -8.86
C ASP A 21 2.79 5.27 -8.27
N TYR A 22 3.21 4.15 -8.87
CA TYR A 22 4.46 3.45 -8.55
C TYR A 22 5.10 2.97 -9.84
N ARG A 23 6.42 2.74 -9.81
CA ARG A 23 7.14 2.29 -11.00
C ARG A 23 6.73 0.87 -11.37
N LEU A 24 6.55 0.64 -12.67
CA LEU A 24 6.13 -0.64 -13.20
C LEU A 24 7.33 -1.47 -13.67
N VAL A 25 7.09 -2.74 -13.96
CA VAL A 25 8.04 -3.56 -14.72
C VAL A 25 8.03 -3.16 -16.21
N PRO A 26 9.16 -3.26 -16.92
CA PRO A 26 10.46 -3.81 -16.48
C PRO A 26 11.40 -2.80 -15.81
N GLU A 27 11.00 -1.54 -15.59
CA GLU A 27 11.87 -0.48 -15.08
C GLU A 27 12.36 -0.74 -13.63
N VAL A 28 11.57 -1.47 -12.84
CA VAL A 28 11.93 -1.85 -11.47
C VAL A 28 11.81 -3.35 -11.25
N LYS A 29 12.54 -3.85 -10.24
CA LYS A 29 12.49 -5.25 -9.78
C LYS A 29 12.03 -5.29 -8.34
N PHE A 30 11.57 -6.46 -7.89
CA PHE A 30 11.30 -6.66 -6.47
C PHE A 30 12.55 -6.33 -5.62
N PRO A 31 12.43 -5.56 -4.52
CA PRO A 31 11.20 -5.05 -3.91
C PRO A 31 10.85 -3.58 -4.24
N ASP A 32 11.46 -2.95 -5.25
CA ASP A 32 11.44 -1.50 -5.48
C ASP A 32 10.05 -0.90 -5.75
N ALA A 33 9.17 -1.58 -6.49
CA ALA A 33 7.79 -1.10 -6.67
C ALA A 33 7.03 -1.01 -5.32
N SER A 34 7.30 -1.92 -4.38
CA SER A 34 6.73 -1.87 -3.03
C SER A 34 7.37 -0.76 -2.19
N LYS A 35 8.63 -0.41 -2.46
CA LYS A 35 9.31 0.74 -1.86
C LYS A 35 8.66 2.05 -2.27
N ASP A 36 8.25 2.19 -3.53
CA ASP A 36 7.53 3.39 -4.01
C ASP A 36 6.21 3.60 -3.25
N ILE A 37 5.47 2.52 -2.96
CA ILE A 37 4.25 2.58 -2.13
C ILE A 37 4.59 3.04 -0.70
N ARG A 38 5.66 2.49 -0.10
CA ARG A 38 6.14 2.92 1.22
C ARG A 38 6.46 4.41 1.23
N ASP A 39 7.24 4.86 0.26
CA ASP A 39 7.72 6.25 0.15
C ASP A 39 6.53 7.20 -0.05
N ALA A 40 5.52 6.82 -0.83
CA ALA A 40 4.28 7.58 -0.97
C ALA A 40 3.53 7.74 0.36
N ILE A 41 3.42 6.68 1.16
CA ILE A 41 2.74 6.74 2.47
C ILE A 41 3.52 7.62 3.45
N VAL A 42 4.86 7.48 3.48
CA VAL A 42 5.72 8.36 4.28
C VAL A 42 5.53 9.81 3.87
N TRP A 43 5.55 10.09 2.57
CA TRP A 43 5.33 11.43 2.04
C TRP A 43 3.97 11.99 2.48
N VAL A 44 2.88 11.22 2.37
CA VAL A 44 1.54 11.65 2.80
C VAL A 44 1.52 12.02 4.28
N SER A 45 2.14 11.21 5.14
CA SER A 45 2.19 11.47 6.59
C SER A 45 2.94 12.75 6.95
N GLN A 46 3.90 13.18 6.11
CA GLN A 46 4.74 14.35 6.34
C GLN A 46 4.21 15.62 5.66
N ASN A 47 3.26 15.51 4.73
CA ASN A 47 2.84 16.61 3.85
C ASN A 47 1.32 16.90 3.93
N THR A 48 0.70 16.67 5.09
CA THR A 48 -0.76 16.84 5.27
C THR A 48 -1.25 18.26 4.97
N ALA A 49 -0.47 19.30 5.31
CA ALA A 49 -0.80 20.69 4.99
C ALA A 49 -0.81 20.98 3.47
N ALA A 50 0.14 20.40 2.73
CA ALA A 50 0.18 20.52 1.27
C ALA A 50 -1.02 19.81 0.63
N ILE A 51 -1.37 18.63 1.16
CA ILE A 51 -2.55 17.87 0.72
C ILE A 51 -3.84 18.64 1.00
N ALA A 52 -3.98 19.23 2.19
CA ALA A 52 -5.13 20.05 2.57
C ALA A 52 -5.31 21.25 1.62
N THR A 53 -4.21 21.95 1.30
CA THR A 53 -4.21 23.08 0.37
C THR A 53 -4.63 22.66 -1.04
N ALA A 54 -4.13 21.52 -1.52
CA ALA A 54 -4.53 20.96 -2.81
C ALA A 54 -6.02 20.58 -2.81
N ALA A 55 -6.50 19.95 -1.74
CA ALA A 55 -7.89 19.52 -1.60
C ALA A 55 -8.88 20.69 -1.47
N SER A 56 -8.52 21.77 -0.77
CA SER A 56 -9.38 22.95 -0.60
C SER A 56 -9.63 23.70 -1.91
N SER A 57 -8.72 23.60 -2.88
CA SER A 57 -8.97 24.12 -4.24
C SER A 57 -10.03 23.30 -5.01
N ALA A 58 -10.32 22.08 -4.57
CA ALA A 58 -11.24 21.15 -5.20
C ALA A 58 -12.56 20.95 -4.42
N SER A 59 -12.67 21.48 -3.20
CA SER A 59 -13.82 21.29 -2.32
C SER A 59 -13.98 22.48 -1.35
N SER A 60 -15.22 22.89 -1.06
CA SER A 60 -15.52 23.91 -0.04
C SER A 60 -15.21 23.48 1.41
N SER A 61 -14.70 22.27 1.61
CA SER A 61 -14.35 21.72 2.92
C SER A 61 -12.83 21.75 3.13
N THR A 62 -12.38 22.43 4.18
CA THR A 62 -10.98 22.48 4.66
C THR A 62 -10.66 21.28 5.56
N LEU A 63 -10.87 20.06 5.05
CA LEU A 63 -10.49 18.85 5.77
C LEU A 63 -8.96 18.71 5.77
N GLU A 64 -8.33 18.97 6.91
CA GLU A 64 -6.93 18.64 7.13
C GLU A 64 -6.78 17.13 7.41
N PRO A 65 -5.96 16.40 6.62
CA PRO A 65 -5.73 14.99 6.86
C PRO A 65 -4.99 14.77 8.19
N ASP A 66 -5.55 13.94 9.08
CA ASP A 66 -4.88 13.52 10.30
C ASP A 66 -3.98 12.30 10.00
N PRO A 67 -2.64 12.41 10.14
CA PRO A 67 -1.73 11.29 9.89
C PRO A 67 -1.86 10.16 10.93
N GLY A 68 -2.55 10.39 12.05
CA GLY A 68 -2.89 9.37 13.05
C GLY A 68 -4.01 8.40 12.63
N TYR A 69 -4.72 8.71 11.53
CA TYR A 69 -5.83 7.91 10.98
C TYR A 69 -5.63 7.53 9.52
N MET A 70 -4.49 6.89 9.22
CA MET A 70 -4.18 6.42 7.87
C MET A 70 -4.65 4.98 7.63
N PHE A 71 -5.32 4.77 6.49
CA PHE A 71 -5.73 3.46 5.99
C PHE A 71 -5.14 3.25 4.60
N VAL A 72 -4.66 2.05 4.32
CA VAL A 72 -4.08 1.69 3.02
C VAL A 72 -4.93 0.60 2.37
N MET A 73 -5.24 0.75 1.08
CA MET A 73 -6.00 -0.24 0.32
C MET A 73 -5.23 -0.68 -0.93
N GLY A 74 -5.22 -1.99 -1.19
CA GLY A 74 -4.63 -2.58 -2.39
C GLY A 74 -5.60 -3.53 -3.11
N HIS A 75 -5.49 -3.59 -4.44
CA HIS A 75 -6.20 -4.55 -5.29
C HIS A 75 -5.22 -5.25 -6.24
N SER A 76 -5.35 -6.57 -6.43
CA SER A 76 -4.47 -7.38 -7.29
C SER A 76 -2.98 -7.17 -6.94
N ALA A 77 -2.14 -6.75 -7.89
CA ALA A 77 -0.73 -6.42 -7.64
C ALA A 77 -0.55 -5.34 -6.56
N GLY A 78 -1.47 -4.38 -6.43
CA GLY A 78 -1.44 -3.39 -5.37
C GLY A 78 -1.53 -4.02 -3.98
N THR A 79 -2.30 -5.10 -3.82
CA THR A 79 -2.35 -5.86 -2.57
C THR A 79 -1.00 -6.49 -2.24
N ALA A 80 -0.31 -7.06 -3.23
CA ALA A 80 1.00 -7.66 -3.01
C ALA A 80 2.03 -6.62 -2.58
N HIS A 81 2.02 -5.44 -3.20
CA HIS A 81 2.91 -4.34 -2.82
C HIS A 81 2.65 -3.85 -1.39
N THR A 82 1.39 -3.69 -0.97
CA THR A 82 1.07 -3.25 0.39
C THR A 82 1.43 -4.29 1.45
N MET A 83 1.29 -5.58 1.12
CA MET A 83 1.73 -6.67 1.98
C MET A 83 3.26 -6.72 2.13
N VAL A 84 3.99 -6.58 1.02
CA VAL A 84 5.46 -6.52 1.04
C VAL A 84 5.94 -5.29 1.78
N MET A 85 5.33 -4.12 1.55
CA MET A 85 5.61 -2.91 2.33
C MET A 85 5.46 -3.13 3.84
N SER A 86 4.40 -3.83 4.27
CA SER A 86 4.11 -4.03 5.69
C SER A 86 5.06 -5.04 6.37
N MET A 87 5.41 -6.12 5.67
CA MET A 87 6.07 -7.27 6.29
C MET A 87 7.54 -7.47 5.87
N HIS A 88 7.97 -6.91 4.75
CA HIS A 88 9.34 -7.07 4.27
C HIS A 88 10.34 -6.44 5.24
N LYS A 89 11.42 -7.17 5.56
CA LYS A 89 12.40 -6.78 6.59
C LYS A 89 12.98 -5.38 6.41
N GLU A 90 13.16 -4.94 5.17
CA GLU A 90 13.74 -3.63 4.86
C GLU A 90 12.76 -2.46 5.07
N PHE A 91 11.45 -2.72 5.01
CA PHE A 91 10.42 -1.68 5.08
C PHE A 91 9.66 -1.70 6.40
N ARG A 92 9.60 -2.84 7.08
CA ARG A 92 8.94 -2.97 8.39
C ARG A 92 9.54 -1.96 9.37
N GLY A 93 8.70 -1.09 9.93
CA GLY A 93 9.12 -0.01 10.83
C GLY A 93 9.52 1.31 10.16
N THR A 94 9.58 1.37 8.83
CA THR A 94 9.77 2.64 8.08
C THR A 94 8.45 3.29 7.65
N VAL A 95 7.34 2.55 7.77
CA VAL A 95 6.00 3.03 7.46
C VAL A 95 5.43 3.71 8.72
N PRO A 96 4.80 4.89 8.62
CA PRO A 96 4.08 5.49 9.74
C PRO A 96 2.96 4.55 10.25
N PRO A 97 2.49 4.74 11.50
CA PRO A 97 1.41 3.92 12.05
C PRO A 97 0.16 3.94 11.17
N LEU A 98 -0.27 2.76 10.70
CA LEU A 98 -1.50 2.58 9.94
C LEU A 98 -2.60 2.04 10.86
N ARG A 99 -3.81 2.58 10.74
CA ARG A 99 -5.00 2.09 11.48
C ARG A 99 -5.65 0.89 10.81
N GLY A 100 -5.37 0.66 9.54
CA GLY A 100 -5.83 -0.53 8.84
C GLY A 100 -5.16 -0.72 7.49
N LEU A 101 -5.00 -1.99 7.13
CA LEU A 101 -4.58 -2.41 5.80
C LEU A 101 -5.71 -3.22 5.17
N LEU A 102 -6.33 -2.69 4.13
CA LEU A 102 -7.43 -3.29 3.39
C LEU A 102 -6.88 -4.00 2.16
N SER A 103 -6.97 -5.32 2.18
CA SER A 103 -6.37 -6.21 1.20
C SER A 103 -7.44 -6.90 0.36
N GLY A 104 -7.36 -6.78 -0.97
CA GLY A 104 -8.06 -7.68 -1.89
C GLY A 104 -7.33 -9.01 -2.09
N ARG A 105 -7.59 -9.72 -3.20
CA ARG A 105 -6.69 -10.81 -3.64
C ARG A 105 -5.32 -10.22 -3.99
N GLY A 106 -4.24 -10.79 -3.45
CA GLY A 106 -2.88 -10.30 -3.67
C GLY A 106 -1.91 -11.29 -4.32
N TRP A 107 -2.25 -12.57 -4.38
CA TRP A 107 -1.36 -13.61 -4.91
C TRP A 107 -2.01 -14.31 -6.10
N GLY A 108 -1.17 -14.81 -7.02
CA GLY A 108 -1.60 -15.60 -8.16
C GLY A 108 -1.07 -15.11 -9.50
N GLU A 109 -1.70 -15.62 -10.55
CA GLU A 109 -1.37 -15.33 -11.95
C GLU A 109 -1.83 -13.92 -12.38
N GLY A 110 -1.24 -13.41 -13.47
CA GLY A 110 -1.52 -12.07 -13.98
C GLY A 110 -0.44 -11.05 -13.59
N PRO A 111 -0.75 -9.76 -13.38
CA PRO A 111 0.27 -8.72 -13.24
C PRO A 111 1.23 -8.94 -12.05
N VAL A 112 0.74 -9.58 -10.98
CA VAL A 112 1.52 -9.97 -9.80
C VAL A 112 2.77 -10.77 -10.19
N LYS A 113 2.68 -11.68 -11.18
CA LYS A 113 3.82 -12.54 -11.54
C LYS A 113 5.01 -11.79 -12.13
N PHE A 114 4.78 -10.63 -12.74
CA PHE A 114 5.86 -9.83 -13.29
C PHE A 114 6.66 -9.13 -12.20
N TYR A 115 6.02 -8.78 -11.08
CA TYR A 115 6.68 -8.18 -9.93
C TYR A 115 7.29 -9.23 -9.00
N PHE A 116 6.57 -10.31 -8.73
CA PHE A 116 6.88 -11.26 -7.66
C PHE A 116 7.37 -12.63 -8.13
N GLY A 117 7.45 -12.85 -9.46
CA GLY A 117 7.88 -14.11 -10.06
C GLY A 117 6.73 -15.13 -10.20
N THR A 118 7.09 -16.36 -10.57
CA THR A 118 6.14 -17.48 -10.69
C THR A 118 5.52 -17.82 -9.34
N GLU A 119 4.41 -18.57 -9.31
CA GLU A 119 3.74 -18.96 -8.07
C GLU A 119 4.69 -19.63 -7.05
N LYS A 120 5.66 -20.44 -7.53
CA LYS A 120 6.69 -21.05 -6.68
C LYS A 120 7.54 -19.99 -5.98
N VAL A 121 8.03 -19.01 -6.74
CA VAL A 121 8.84 -17.89 -6.21
C VAL A 121 7.99 -16.98 -5.31
N GLN A 122 6.72 -16.79 -5.65
CA GLN A 122 5.78 -16.03 -4.83
C GLN A 122 5.58 -16.68 -3.47
N ARG A 123 5.46 -18.01 -3.36
CA ARG A 123 5.35 -18.71 -2.07
C ARG A 123 6.58 -18.53 -1.20
N GLU A 124 7.78 -18.54 -1.78
CA GLU A 124 9.02 -18.29 -1.03
C GLU A 124 9.12 -16.85 -0.52
N ARG A 125 8.48 -15.90 -1.23
CA ARG A 125 8.48 -14.46 -0.91
C ARG A 125 7.21 -14.00 -0.25
N GLU A 126 6.26 -14.89 0.01
CA GLU A 126 5.00 -14.50 0.60
C GLU A 126 5.32 -13.99 2.01
N PRO A 127 4.68 -12.89 2.45
CA PRO A 127 4.89 -12.31 3.76
C PRO A 127 4.73 -13.33 4.91
N CYS A 128 3.91 -14.36 4.69
CA CYS A 128 3.67 -15.46 5.62
C CYS A 128 4.61 -16.65 5.42
N ALA A 129 5.53 -16.64 4.44
CA ALA A 129 6.51 -17.71 4.20
C ALA A 129 7.32 -18.04 5.46
N PRO A 130 7.79 -17.04 6.24
CA PRO A 130 8.54 -17.31 7.47
C PRO A 130 7.70 -18.03 8.53
N TRP A 131 6.36 -17.85 8.51
CA TRP A 131 5.45 -18.45 9.49
C TRP A 131 5.19 -19.92 9.20
N LYS A 132 5.27 -20.35 7.93
CA LYS A 132 5.11 -21.75 7.54
C LYS A 132 6.27 -22.65 7.99
N GLY A 133 7.43 -22.06 8.31
CA GLY A 133 8.59 -22.76 8.85
C GLY A 133 8.69 -22.73 10.39
N LEU A 134 7.82 -21.95 11.05
CA LEU A 134 7.72 -21.94 12.51
C LEU A 134 6.69 -23.00 12.89
N ALA A 135 7.14 -24.14 13.41
CA ALA A 135 6.24 -25.04 14.13
C ALA A 135 5.58 -24.26 15.30
N ASP A 136 4.35 -24.64 15.67
CA ASP A 136 3.50 -23.99 16.69
C ASP A 136 4.17 -23.77 18.07
N GLU A 137 5.38 -24.27 18.29
CA GLU A 137 6.14 -24.19 19.54
C GLU A 137 6.80 -22.83 19.81
N GLY A 138 6.86 -21.92 18.81
CA GLY A 138 7.53 -20.62 18.94
C GLY A 138 6.64 -19.45 19.39
N MET A 139 5.35 -19.68 19.63
CA MET A 139 4.38 -18.64 20.01
C MET A 139 3.83 -18.93 21.42
N ARG A 140 4.66 -18.69 22.44
CA ARG A 140 4.26 -18.53 23.84
C ARG A 140 4.84 -17.24 24.40
#